data_AF-A0A947JZ61-F1
#
_entry.id   AF-A0A947JZ61-F1
#
_cell.length_a   1.000
_cell.length_b   1.000
_cell.length_c   1.000
_cell.angle_alpha   90.00
_cell.angle_beta   90.00
_cell.angle_gamma   90.00
#
_symmetry.space_group_name_H-M   'P 1'
#
loop_
_entity.id
_entity.type
_entity.pdbx_description
1 polymer ?
#
loop_
_entity_poly.entity_id
_entity_poly.type
_entity_poly.pdbx_seq_one_letter_code
_entity_poly.pdbx_strand_id
1 'polypeptide(L)'
;AEDERIMAAACTDMKGYLPTNITKHSQPPTGDVTHDTQFCRDGRMILEPIDQKAKRSFAPYMMAVYRQEGDGKTYRVVRNVYVPMTIQGRRWGDFEVAYSID
;
A
#
# COMPACT_ATOMS: atom_id res chain seq x y z
N ALA A 1 8.24 -9.50 -7.08
CA ALA A 1 9.23 -8.60 -7.71
C ALA A 1 10.56 -9.31 -7.68
N GLU A 2 11.37 -9.20 -8.74
CA GLU A 2 12.72 -9.77 -8.76
C GLU A 2 13.70 -8.96 -7.87
N ASP A 3 13.36 -7.71 -7.57
CA ASP A 3 14.13 -6.82 -6.70
C ASP A 3 13.54 -6.80 -5.27
N GLU A 4 14.36 -7.19 -4.29
CA GLU A 4 13.98 -7.26 -2.87
C GLU A 4 13.63 -5.90 -2.25
N ARG A 5 14.08 -4.81 -2.86
CA ARG A 5 13.77 -3.44 -2.41
C ARG A 5 12.32 -3.08 -2.68
N ILE A 6 11.69 -3.69 -3.68
CA ILE A 6 10.29 -3.46 -4.02
C ILE A 6 9.41 -4.31 -3.12
N MET A 7 8.76 -3.66 -2.16
CA MET A 7 7.90 -4.30 -1.18
C MET A 7 6.52 -4.62 -1.73
N ALA A 8 5.95 -3.72 -2.52
CA ALA A 8 4.64 -3.90 -3.13
C ALA A 8 4.51 -3.11 -4.43
N ALA A 9 3.73 -3.66 -5.35
CA ALA A 9 3.15 -2.95 -6.49
C ALA A 9 1.67 -3.33 -6.54
N ALA A 10 0.78 -2.37 -6.33
CA ALA A 10 -0.65 -2.64 -6.17
C ALA A 10 -1.50 -1.48 -6.68
N CYS A 11 -2.74 -1.76 -7.03
CA CYS A 11 -3.73 -0.71 -7.28
C CYS A 11 -4.59 -0.57 -6.03
N THR A 12 -4.87 0.66 -5.61
CA THR A 12 -5.81 0.94 -4.50
C THR A 12 -6.93 1.83 -5.01
N ASP A 13 -8.15 1.60 -4.55
CA ASP A 13 -9.29 2.43 -4.95
C ASP A 13 -9.34 3.78 -4.20
N MET A 14 -10.34 4.60 -4.53
CA MET A 14 -10.56 5.90 -3.87
C MET A 14 -10.89 5.83 -2.38
N LYS A 15 -11.27 4.65 -1.87
CA LYS A 15 -11.61 4.39 -0.47
C LYS A 15 -10.50 3.63 0.26
N GLY A 16 -9.36 3.41 -0.39
CA GLY A 16 -8.23 2.69 0.17
C GLY A 16 -8.38 1.16 0.15
N TYR A 17 -9.36 0.62 -0.58
CA TYR A 17 -9.42 -0.82 -0.81
C TYR A 17 -8.19 -1.25 -1.59
N LEU A 18 -7.41 -2.15 -0.99
CA LEU A 18 -6.19 -2.71 -1.54
C LEU A 18 -6.45 -4.16 -1.95
N PRO A 19 -6.78 -4.43 -3.23
CA PRO A 19 -6.73 -5.79 -3.77
C PRO A 19 -5.26 -6.23 -3.81
N THR A 20 -4.81 -7.09 -2.89
CA THR A 20 -3.42 -7.59 -2.96
C THR A 20 -3.35 -8.98 -3.59
N ASN A 21 -2.63 -9.04 -4.69
CA ASN A 21 -2.09 -10.24 -5.33
C ASN A 21 -0.76 -10.71 -4.73
N ILE A 22 -0.33 -10.18 -3.57
CA ILE A 22 0.97 -10.47 -2.99
C ILE A 22 0.83 -11.68 -2.05
N THR A 23 1.17 -12.87 -2.52
CA THR A 23 1.03 -14.15 -1.78
C THR A 23 1.54 -14.10 -0.34
N LYS A 24 2.65 -13.39 -0.09
CA LYS A 24 3.20 -13.20 1.27
C LYS A 24 2.24 -12.47 2.23
N HIS A 25 1.41 -11.57 1.71
CA HIS A 25 0.47 -10.74 2.47
C HIS A 25 -0.99 -11.18 2.28
N SER A 26 -1.23 -12.35 1.70
CA SER A 26 -2.56 -12.96 1.52
C SER A 26 -2.70 -14.27 2.31
N GLN A 27 -2.03 -14.37 3.47
CA GLN A 27 -2.15 -15.54 4.35
C GLN A 27 -3.50 -15.51 5.10
N PRO A 28 -4.05 -16.67 5.50
CA PRO A 28 -5.30 -16.71 6.27
C PRO A 28 -5.09 -16.13 7.68
N PRO A 29 -6.07 -15.38 8.22
CA PRO A 29 -5.98 -14.85 9.58
C PRO A 29 -5.97 -15.99 10.62
N THR A 30 -5.22 -15.76 11.70
CA THR A 30 -5.05 -16.74 12.79
C THR A 30 -5.66 -16.26 14.11
N GLY A 31 -6.00 -14.97 14.22
CA GLY A 31 -6.41 -14.32 15.45
C GLY A 31 -5.24 -13.79 16.29
N ASP A 32 -3.99 -14.10 15.94
CA ASP A 32 -2.82 -13.42 16.49
C ASP A 32 -2.62 -12.07 15.78
N VAL A 33 -2.65 -10.98 16.56
CA VAL A 33 -2.59 -9.60 16.01
C VAL A 33 -1.29 -9.35 15.23
N THR A 34 -0.18 -9.92 15.69
CA THR A 34 1.13 -9.74 15.05
C THR A 34 1.14 -10.40 13.68
N HIS A 35 0.72 -11.67 13.63
CA HIS A 35 0.56 -12.42 12.38
C HIS A 35 -0.38 -11.68 11.42
N ASP A 36 -1.59 -11.35 11.88
CA ASP A 36 -2.64 -10.85 11.01
C ASP A 36 -2.30 -9.46 10.45
N THR A 37 -1.61 -8.63 11.23
CA THR A 37 -1.12 -7.31 10.78
C THR A 37 0.00 -7.41 9.73
N GLN A 38 0.85 -8.42 9.87
CA GLN A 38 2.00 -8.61 9.01
C GLN A 38 1.65 -9.33 7.69
N PHE A 39 0.79 -10.35 7.74
CA PHE A 39 0.60 -11.30 6.65
C PHE A 39 -0.82 -11.37 6.08
N CYS A 40 -1.81 -10.74 6.70
CA CYS A 40 -3.22 -10.81 6.26
C CYS A 40 -3.69 -9.43 5.80
N ARG A 41 -3.11 -8.90 4.73
CA ARG A 41 -3.44 -7.60 4.16
C ARG A 41 -4.38 -7.66 2.95
N ASP A 42 -4.66 -8.87 2.47
CA ASP A 42 -5.61 -9.03 1.37
C ASP A 42 -7.01 -8.52 1.70
N GLY A 43 -7.54 -7.73 0.78
CA GLY A 43 -8.85 -7.09 0.91
C GLY A 43 -8.97 -6.04 2.01
N ARG A 44 -7.85 -5.60 2.63
CA ARG A 44 -7.91 -4.52 3.64
C ARG A 44 -8.24 -3.18 3.01
N MET A 45 -8.93 -2.34 3.78
CA MET A 45 -9.05 -0.92 3.52
C MET A 45 -7.94 -0.19 4.29
N ILE A 46 -7.01 0.44 3.58
CA ILE A 46 -5.93 1.25 4.15
C ILE A 46 -6.05 2.65 3.53
N LEU A 47 -6.41 3.63 4.36
CA LEU A 47 -6.67 5.00 3.92
C LEU A 47 -6.17 6.00 4.97
N GLU A 48 -4.87 5.96 5.22
CA GLU A 48 -4.21 6.85 6.18
C GLU A 48 -4.20 8.30 5.66
N PRO A 49 -3.91 9.31 6.50
CA PRO A 49 -3.92 10.72 6.08
C PRO A 49 -3.03 11.01 4.86
N ILE A 50 -1.95 10.25 4.67
CA ILE A 50 -1.07 10.38 3.51
C ILE A 50 -1.72 9.85 2.22
N ASP A 51 -2.41 8.72 2.32
CA ASP A 51 -3.15 8.12 1.21
C ASP A 51 -4.29 9.05 0.79
N GLN A 52 -5.01 9.63 1.76
CA GLN A 52 -6.07 10.61 1.47
C GLN A 52 -5.55 11.83 0.69
N LYS A 53 -4.33 12.31 1.00
CA LYS A 53 -3.70 13.38 0.24
C LYS A 53 -3.39 12.93 -1.19
N ALA A 54 -2.87 11.72 -1.36
CA ALA A 54 -2.62 11.14 -2.69
C ALA A 54 -3.90 11.01 -3.51
N LYS A 55 -4.99 10.49 -2.91
CA LYS A 55 -6.30 10.35 -3.59
C LYS A 55 -6.88 11.69 -4.05
N ARG A 56 -6.59 12.79 -3.36
CA ARG A 56 -7.04 14.15 -3.71
C ARG A 56 -6.12 14.85 -4.71
N SER A 57 -4.93 14.32 -4.97
CA SER A 57 -3.96 14.91 -5.90
C SER A 57 -4.40 14.67 -7.35
N PHE A 58 -4.28 15.71 -8.17
CA PHE A 58 -4.40 15.63 -9.63
C PHE A 58 -3.05 15.79 -10.34
N ALA A 59 -1.95 15.86 -9.59
CA ALA A 59 -0.61 15.86 -10.15
C ALA A 59 -0.32 14.52 -10.84
N PRO A 60 0.62 14.44 -11.81
CA PRO A 60 0.93 13.18 -12.51
C PRO A 60 1.33 12.02 -11.59
N TYR A 61 1.84 12.32 -10.39
CA TYR A 61 2.06 11.39 -9.28
C TYR A 61 2.20 12.18 -7.97
N MET A 62 2.11 11.47 -6.84
CA MET A 62 2.52 11.95 -5.52
C MET A 62 3.53 10.96 -4.93
N MET A 63 4.49 11.47 -4.16
CA MET A 63 5.40 10.62 -3.38
C MET A 63 5.26 10.90 -1.90
N ALA A 64 5.39 9.86 -1.10
CA ALA A 64 5.46 9.96 0.34
C ALA A 64 6.55 9.07 0.92
N VAL A 65 7.05 9.48 2.07
CA VAL A 65 7.95 8.68 2.90
C VAL A 65 7.31 8.51 4.26
N TYR A 66 7.17 7.27 4.72
CA TYR A 66 6.57 6.96 6.02
C TYR A 66 7.24 5.76 6.68
N ARG A 67 7.00 5.61 7.99
CA ARG A 67 7.40 4.43 8.75
C ARG A 67 6.30 3.39 8.64
N GLN A 68 6.64 2.21 8.15
CA GLN A 68 5.73 1.07 8.15
C GLN A 68 6.11 0.13 9.29
N GLU A 69 5.24 0.07 10.29
CA GLU A 69 5.32 -0.90 11.38
C GLU A 69 4.84 -2.28 10.92
N GLY A 70 5.39 -3.34 11.52
CA GLY A 70 4.97 -4.73 11.27
C GLY A 70 4.63 -5.49 12.53
N ASP A 71 5.52 -5.42 13.53
CA ASP A 71 5.46 -6.18 14.79
C ASP A 71 5.31 -5.28 16.04
N GLY A 72 5.16 -3.97 15.83
CA GLY A 72 5.08 -2.96 16.90
C GLY A 72 6.41 -2.71 17.64
N LYS A 73 7.52 -3.29 17.17
CA LYS A 73 8.87 -3.10 17.74
C LYS A 73 9.83 -2.48 16.72
N THR A 74 9.61 -2.77 15.44
CA THR A 74 10.48 -2.36 14.35
C THR A 74 9.67 -1.75 13.20
N TYR A 75 10.30 -0.79 12.52
CA TYR A 75 9.74 -0.16 11.33
C TYR A 75 10.68 -0.25 10.14
N ARG A 76 10.11 -0.15 8.95
CA ARG A 76 10.84 0.12 7.70
C ARG A 76 10.52 1.51 7.19
N VAL A 77 11.51 2.21 6.65
CA VAL A 77 11.26 3.48 5.94
C VAL A 77 10.79 3.15 4.53
N VAL A 78 9.49 3.36 4.30
CA VAL A 78 8.87 3.08 3.01
C VAL A 78 8.75 4.36 2.21
N ARG A 79 9.20 4.30 0.97
CA ARG A 79 8.92 5.29 -0.06
C ARG A 79 7.80 4.73 -0.91
N ASN A 80 6.69 5.46 -0.98
CA ASN A 80 5.55 5.08 -1.80
C ASN A 80 5.32 6.12 -2.89
N VAL A 81 5.09 5.63 -4.11
CA VAL A 81 4.75 6.44 -5.29
C VAL A 81 3.30 6.15 -5.64
N TYR A 82 2.46 7.18 -5.61
CA TYR A 82 1.05 7.10 -5.96
C TYR A 82 0.87 7.68 -7.37
N VAL A 83 0.49 6.84 -8.32
CA VAL A 83 0.24 7.24 -9.71
C VAL A 83 -1.26 7.23 -9.97
N PRO A 84 -1.86 8.39 -10.26
CA PRO A 84 -3.24 8.49 -10.62
C PRO A 84 -3.77 7.52 -11.69
N MET A 85 -4.75 6.69 -11.33
CA MET A 85 -5.55 5.90 -12.27
C MET A 85 -6.90 6.53 -12.60
N THR A 86 -7.13 6.77 -13.89
CA THR A 86 -8.41 7.24 -14.45
C THR A 86 -8.83 6.29 -15.56
N ILE A 87 -10.03 5.71 -15.47
CA ILE A 87 -10.56 4.77 -16.45
C ILE A 87 -11.89 5.33 -16.94
N GLN A 88 -12.03 5.51 -18.26
CA GLN A 88 -13.22 6.09 -18.89
C GLN A 88 -13.61 7.46 -18.30
N GLY A 89 -12.62 8.32 -18.06
CA GLY A 89 -12.83 9.66 -17.48
C GLY A 89 -13.16 9.67 -15.99
N ARG A 90 -13.34 8.51 -15.35
CA ARG A 90 -13.57 8.41 -13.91
C ARG A 90 -12.27 8.16 -13.17
N ARG A 91 -12.07 8.89 -12.08
CA ARG A 91 -11.02 8.64 -11.09
C ARG A 91 -11.31 7.33 -10.34
N TRP A 92 -10.44 6.32 -10.47
CA TRP A 92 -10.62 5.01 -9.81
C TRP A 92 -9.78 4.85 -8.56
N GLY A 93 -8.62 5.50 -8.50
CA GLY A 93 -7.68 5.32 -7.40
C GLY A 93 -6.24 5.57 -7.85
N ASP A 94 -5.28 4.85 -7.27
CA ASP A 94 -3.87 4.96 -7.64
C ASP A 94 -3.27 3.59 -7.92
N PHE A 95 -2.31 3.58 -8.84
CA PHE A 95 -1.30 2.55 -8.89
C PHE A 95 -0.17 2.97 -7.95
N GLU A 96 0.24 2.07 -7.07
CA GLU A 96 1.19 2.32 -6.01
C GLU A 96 2.39 1.40 -6.12
N VAL A 97 3.59 1.97 -5.91
CA VAL A 97 4.82 1.21 -5.76
C VAL A 97 5.49 1.62 -4.46
N ALA A 98 5.53 0.67 -3.52
CA ALA A 98 6.17 0.81 -2.23
C ALA A 98 7.54 0.12 -2.23
N TYR A 99 8.58 0.85 -1.85
CA TYR A 99 9.94 0.33 -1.79
C TYR A 99 10.73 0.86 -0.59
N SER A 100 11.73 0.07 -0.18
CA SER A 100 12.70 0.41 0.86
C SER A 100 14.10 0.34 0.27
N ILE A 101 15.01 1.19 0.75
CA ILE A 101 16.44 1.17 0.35
C ILE A 101 17.37 0.82 1.52
N ASP A 102 16.79 0.61 2.69
CA ASP A 102 17.48 0.23 3.93
C ASP A 102 17.67 -1.30 3.99
#